data_AF-A0A662HE60-F1
#
_entry.id   AF-A0A662HE60-F1
#
_cell.length_a   1.000
_cell.length_b   1.000
_cell.length_c   1.000
_cell.angle_alpha   90.00
_cell.angle_beta   90.00
_cell.angle_gamma   90.00
#
_symmetry.space_group_name_H-M   'P 1'
#
loop_
_entity.id
_entity.type
_entity.pdbx_description
1 polymer ?
#
loop_
_entity_poly.entity_id
_entity_poly.type
_entity_poly.pdbx_seq_one_letter_code
_entity_poly.pdbx_strand_id
1 'polypeptide(L)'
;MHFVGLPEEKFLEEAISIVEKAKERGIQLRIIGALAVYIHSDHCPNCREKFKVLGRFGEGQPMFTDLDLMGYGKQNKHIKKLFEEVLKFKPDFYINRLFGSKRRIYYHPKGYYHVDIFFDKLEFSHDVNFKNRLELDYPTICLADLVLEKTQIHEINRKDIVDLIVLFLGHEVTDSHSKETVDGKYIAKVLADDWGFYYDATNNLNLVKKFAEDFMKEGKLAEGEYKTVIDRVDKLLAMIEAEPKTRKWRKRAKTGTKKPWYRQVEEVVR
;
A
#
# COMPACT_ATOMS: atom_id res chain seq x y z
N MET A 1 -10.79 16.01 3.67
CA MET A 1 -9.38 15.61 3.37
C MET A 1 -8.44 16.44 4.22
N HIS A 2 -7.95 15.84 5.29
CA HIS A 2 -6.92 16.42 6.15
C HIS A 2 -5.54 15.99 5.65
N PHE A 3 -4.60 16.92 5.63
CA PHE A 3 -3.21 16.65 5.27
C PHE A 3 -2.32 16.65 6.52
N VAL A 4 -1.17 15.99 6.41
CA VAL A 4 -0.12 16.04 7.43
C VAL A 4 0.37 17.48 7.61
N GLY A 5 0.23 18.02 8.82
CA GLY A 5 0.62 19.37 9.22
C GLY A 5 2.11 19.51 9.59
N LEU A 6 2.97 18.59 9.14
CA LEU A 6 4.41 18.59 9.35
C LEU A 6 5.14 18.64 7.99
N PRO A 7 6.36 19.21 7.95
CA PRO A 7 7.26 19.01 6.82
C PRO A 7 7.52 17.52 6.55
N GLU A 8 7.67 17.15 5.28
CA GLU A 8 7.82 15.76 4.82
C GLU A 8 8.90 14.99 5.60
N GLU A 9 10.10 15.56 5.73
CA GLU A 9 11.22 14.91 6.42
C GLU A 9 10.94 14.73 7.93
N LYS A 10 10.29 15.70 8.58
CA LYS A 10 9.90 15.56 10.00
C LYS A 10 8.83 14.50 10.19
N PHE A 11 7.88 14.39 9.27
CA PHE A 11 6.86 13.35 9.31
C PHE A 11 7.48 11.95 9.11
N LEU A 12 8.42 11.83 8.17
CA LEU A 12 9.18 10.61 7.92
C LEU A 12 9.99 10.19 9.15
N GLU A 13 10.78 11.09 9.74
CA GLU A 13 11.54 10.85 10.97
C GLU A 13 10.63 10.38 12.11
N GLU A 14 9.48 11.02 12.29
CA GLU A 14 8.54 10.68 13.35
C GLU A 14 7.91 9.29 13.13
N ALA A 15 7.51 8.98 11.90
CA ALA A 15 6.95 7.67 11.54
C ALA A 15 7.96 6.54 11.74
N ILE A 16 9.22 6.74 11.33
CA ILE A 16 10.31 5.78 11.59
C ILE A 16 10.53 5.62 13.09
N SER A 17 10.57 6.70 13.86
CA SER A 17 10.73 6.64 15.32
C SER A 17 9.60 5.84 16.01
N ILE A 18 8.36 5.94 15.51
CA ILE A 18 7.22 5.16 16.03
C ILE A 18 7.45 3.66 15.84
N VAL A 19 7.83 3.22 14.63
CA VAL A 19 8.06 1.79 14.37
C VAL A 19 9.33 1.26 15.02
N GLU A 20 10.35 2.10 15.21
CA GLU A 20 11.54 1.77 16.01
C GLU A 20 11.18 1.52 17.48
N LYS A 21 10.41 2.42 18.10
CA LYS A 21 9.93 2.24 19.47
C LYS A 21 9.04 1.00 19.62
N ALA A 22 8.28 0.65 18.58
CA ALA A 22 7.53 -0.59 18.54
C ALA A 22 8.46 -1.81 18.53
N LYS A 23 9.47 -1.81 17.65
CA LYS A 23 10.48 -2.87 17.53
C LYS A 23 11.25 -3.10 18.83
N GLU A 24 11.69 -2.04 19.51
CA GLU A 24 12.35 -2.11 20.83
C GLU A 24 11.49 -2.83 21.89
N ARG A 25 10.17 -2.78 21.75
CA ARG A 25 9.19 -3.41 22.65
C ARG A 25 8.72 -4.77 22.14
N GLY A 26 9.38 -5.32 21.12
CA GLY A 26 9.02 -6.61 20.51
C GLY A 26 7.70 -6.58 19.73
N ILE A 27 7.20 -5.39 19.36
CA ILE A 27 5.96 -5.22 18.59
C ILE A 27 6.31 -5.22 17.10
N GLN A 28 5.69 -6.12 16.33
CA GLN A 28 5.77 -6.10 14.87
C GLN A 28 4.77 -5.08 14.34
N LEU A 29 5.31 -3.95 13.91
CA LEU A 29 4.58 -2.83 13.33
C LEU A 29 5.36 -2.35 12.10
N ARG A 30 4.67 -2.15 10.98
CA ARG A 30 5.27 -1.72 9.70
C ARG A 30 4.49 -0.58 9.10
N ILE A 31 5.21 0.31 8.41
CA ILE A 31 4.61 1.38 7.62
C ILE A 31 4.04 0.79 6.32
N ILE A 32 2.84 1.21 5.95
CA ILE A 32 2.18 0.84 4.68
C ILE A 32 1.80 2.09 3.89
N GLY A 33 1.12 1.93 2.75
CA GLY A 33 0.58 3.07 2.01
C GLY A 33 1.64 3.98 1.41
N ALA A 34 1.27 5.26 1.28
CA ALA A 34 2.05 6.26 0.58
C ALA A 34 3.46 6.44 1.14
N LEU A 35 3.58 6.46 2.47
CA LEU A 35 4.85 6.68 3.15
C LEU A 35 5.79 5.49 2.94
N ALA A 36 5.26 4.27 2.86
CA ALA A 36 6.06 3.10 2.55
C ALA A 36 6.64 3.17 1.13
N VAL A 37 5.85 3.61 0.14
CA VAL A 37 6.35 3.84 -1.23
C VAL A 37 7.42 4.93 -1.26
N TYR A 38 7.23 6.00 -0.49
CA TYR A 38 8.19 7.09 -0.37
C TYR A 38 9.53 6.63 0.23
N ILE A 39 9.49 5.78 1.27
CA ILE A 39 10.67 5.17 1.91
C ILE A 39 11.39 4.23 0.93
N HIS A 40 10.65 3.35 0.26
CA HIS A 40 11.23 2.47 -0.75
C HIS A 40 11.80 3.22 -1.96
N SER A 41 11.49 4.50 -2.13
CA SER A 41 12.08 5.31 -3.20
C SER A 41 13.45 5.92 -2.82
N ASP A 42 13.93 5.77 -1.58
CA ASP A 42 15.16 6.41 -1.09
C ASP A 42 16.42 6.04 -1.90
N HIS A 43 16.51 4.80 -2.41
CA HIS A 43 17.64 4.37 -3.25
C HIS A 43 17.58 4.92 -4.69
N CYS A 44 16.48 5.56 -5.07
CA CYS A 44 16.21 6.06 -6.41
C CYS A 44 15.80 7.55 -6.35
N PRO A 45 16.77 8.49 -6.44
CA PRO A 45 16.47 9.93 -6.38
C PRO A 45 15.43 10.37 -7.41
N ASN A 46 15.48 9.80 -8.61
CA ASN A 46 14.49 10.05 -9.65
C ASN A 46 13.07 9.58 -9.25
N CYS A 47 12.96 8.45 -8.57
CA CYS A 47 11.67 7.95 -8.06
C CYS A 47 11.08 8.92 -7.03
N ARG A 48 11.90 9.47 -6.12
CA ARG A 48 11.48 10.52 -5.17
C ARG A 48 11.00 11.77 -5.87
N GLU A 49 11.69 12.18 -6.94
CA GLU A 49 11.26 13.30 -7.77
C GLU A 49 9.90 13.00 -8.43
N LYS A 50 9.72 11.83 -9.04
CA LYS A 50 8.43 11.46 -9.66
C LYS A 50 7.29 11.36 -8.67
N PHE A 51 7.55 10.88 -7.46
CA PHE A 51 6.55 10.88 -6.40
C PHE A 51 6.00 12.30 -6.12
N LYS A 52 6.83 13.34 -6.28
CA LYS A 52 6.45 14.76 -6.20
C LYS A 52 5.80 15.28 -7.48
N VAL A 53 6.47 15.10 -8.63
CA VAL A 53 6.09 15.69 -9.93
C VAL A 53 4.79 15.11 -10.49
N LEU A 54 4.60 13.79 -10.37
CA LEU A 54 3.34 13.18 -10.77
C LEU A 54 2.22 13.71 -9.88
N GLY A 55 2.53 14.03 -8.61
CA GLY A 55 1.64 14.60 -7.61
C GLY A 55 0.53 13.63 -7.23
N ARG A 56 0.29 13.36 -5.95
CA ARG A 56 -0.79 12.41 -5.57
C ARG A 56 -2.17 13.08 -5.54
N PHE A 57 -2.20 14.34 -5.10
CA PHE A 57 -3.41 15.13 -4.86
C PHE A 57 -3.54 16.38 -5.75
N GLY A 58 -2.66 16.54 -6.74
CA GLY A 58 -2.55 17.74 -7.58
C GLY A 58 -1.35 18.60 -7.21
N GLU A 59 -1.06 19.63 -8.02
CA GLU A 59 0.09 20.51 -7.84
C GLU A 59 -0.01 21.33 -6.55
N GLY A 60 1.11 21.47 -5.83
CA GLY A 60 1.22 22.25 -4.60
C GLY A 60 0.52 21.65 -3.36
N GLN A 61 -0.08 20.47 -3.47
CA GLN A 61 -0.70 19.79 -2.33
C GLN A 61 0.31 18.99 -1.51
N PRO A 62 0.12 18.86 -0.18
CA PRO A 62 0.95 17.99 0.65
C PRO A 62 0.91 16.53 0.18
N MET A 63 2.01 15.82 0.42
CA MET A 63 2.23 14.47 -0.09
C MET A 63 1.45 13.38 0.69
N PHE A 64 1.16 13.63 1.97
CA PHE A 64 0.61 12.66 2.91
C PHE A 64 -0.63 13.20 3.62
N THR A 65 -1.57 12.30 3.90
CA THR A 65 -2.82 12.57 4.64
C THR A 65 -2.76 12.06 6.07
N ASP A 66 -2.05 10.95 6.28
CA ASP A 66 -2.05 10.13 7.49
C ASP A 66 -0.79 9.25 7.54
N LEU A 67 -0.63 8.55 8.66
CA LEU A 67 0.32 7.46 8.82
C LEU A 67 -0.45 6.13 8.91
N ASP A 68 -0.37 5.33 7.86
CA ASP A 68 -0.90 3.97 7.88
C ASP A 68 0.15 2.96 8.37
N LEU A 69 -0.27 2.10 9.29
CA LEU A 69 0.55 1.04 9.89
C LEU A 69 -0.16 -0.30 9.82
N MET A 70 0.61 -1.37 9.69
CA MET A 70 0.16 -2.74 9.80
C MET A 70 0.84 -3.44 10.98
N GLY A 71 0.04 -4.09 11.82
CA GLY A 71 0.53 -4.88 12.95
C GLY A 71 -0.20 -6.21 13.10
N TYR A 72 0.27 -7.04 14.03
CA TYR A 72 -0.44 -8.28 14.37
C TYR A 72 -1.54 -8.05 15.40
N GLY A 73 -2.73 -8.60 15.16
CA GLY A 73 -3.87 -8.55 16.08
C GLY A 73 -3.55 -9.15 17.44
N LYS A 74 -2.68 -10.18 17.50
CA LYS A 74 -2.18 -10.75 18.76
C LYS A 74 -1.40 -9.74 19.62
N GLN A 75 -0.84 -8.69 19.02
CA GLN A 75 -0.09 -7.63 19.70
C GLN A 75 -0.91 -6.36 19.92
N ASN A 76 -2.20 -6.36 19.58
CA ASN A 76 -3.11 -5.22 19.67
C ASN A 76 -3.11 -4.55 21.05
N LYS A 77 -3.10 -5.33 22.15
CA LYS A 77 -3.00 -4.78 23.51
C LYS A 77 -1.68 -4.03 23.75
N HIS A 78 -0.57 -4.53 23.22
CA HIS A 78 0.75 -3.89 23.35
C HIS A 78 0.84 -2.62 22.50
N ILE A 79 0.29 -2.66 21.29
CA ILE A 79 0.16 -1.49 20.40
C ILE A 79 -0.68 -0.40 21.07
N LYS A 80 -1.83 -0.76 21.65
CA LYS A 80 -2.67 0.18 22.41
C LYS A 80 -1.87 0.90 23.50
N LYS A 81 -1.12 0.14 24.32
CA LYS A 81 -0.27 0.71 25.38
C LYS A 81 0.82 1.62 24.81
N LEU A 82 1.50 1.20 23.73
CA LEU A 82 2.51 2.02 23.07
C LEU A 82 1.93 3.37 22.65
N PHE A 83 0.81 3.38 21.93
CA PHE A 83 0.23 4.61 21.41
C PHE A 83 -0.32 5.52 22.51
N GLU A 84 -1.08 4.98 23.46
CA GLU A 84 -1.78 5.79 24.46
C GLU A 84 -0.87 6.17 25.64
N GLU A 85 -0.05 5.24 26.14
CA GLU A 85 0.70 5.43 27.39
C GLU A 85 2.11 5.96 27.13
N VAL A 86 2.76 5.56 26.03
CA VAL A 86 4.15 5.96 25.74
C VAL A 86 4.20 7.13 24.76
N LEU A 87 3.57 6.99 23.60
CA LEU A 87 3.57 8.01 22.55
C LEU A 87 2.56 9.14 22.79
N LYS A 88 1.60 8.93 23.71
CA LYS A 88 0.57 9.91 24.11
C LYS A 88 -0.35 10.35 22.97
N PHE A 89 -0.57 9.47 21.98
CA PHE A 89 -1.59 9.69 20.94
C PHE A 89 -2.99 9.52 21.54
N LYS A 90 -3.93 10.31 21.01
CA LYS A 90 -5.32 10.29 21.49
C LYS A 90 -6.13 9.26 20.69
N PRO A 91 -6.74 8.25 21.32
CA PRO A 91 -7.53 7.25 20.61
C PRO A 91 -8.82 7.85 20.05
N ASP A 92 -9.22 7.42 18.87
CA ASP A 92 -10.60 7.60 18.40
C ASP A 92 -11.54 6.69 19.22
N PHE A 93 -12.43 7.29 20.01
CA PHE A 93 -13.27 6.53 20.94
C PHE A 93 -14.24 5.57 20.21
N TYR A 94 -14.91 6.06 19.18
CA TYR A 94 -15.98 5.32 18.52
C TYR A 94 -15.40 4.19 17.65
N ILE A 95 -14.41 4.51 16.83
CA ILE A 95 -13.84 3.55 15.90
C ILE A 95 -13.08 2.47 16.65
N ASN A 96 -12.30 2.82 17.66
CA ASN A 96 -11.54 1.83 18.42
C ASN A 96 -12.43 0.92 19.27
N ARG A 97 -13.65 1.36 19.61
CA ARG A 97 -14.63 0.52 20.30
C ARG A 97 -15.34 -0.43 19.34
N LEU A 98 -15.73 0.04 18.17
CA LEU A 98 -16.50 -0.75 17.20
C LEU A 98 -15.62 -1.69 16.36
N PHE A 99 -14.45 -1.20 15.94
CA PHE A 99 -13.57 -1.87 14.97
C PHE A 99 -12.18 -2.18 15.53
N GLY A 100 -11.95 -1.98 16.83
CA GLY A 100 -10.62 -2.08 17.45
C GLY A 100 -9.92 -3.43 17.32
N SER A 101 -10.61 -4.50 16.92
CA SER A 101 -10.01 -5.80 16.57
C SER A 101 -9.39 -5.83 15.18
N LYS A 102 -9.84 -4.96 14.26
CA LYS A 102 -9.42 -4.88 12.85
C LYS A 102 -8.60 -3.63 12.54
N ARG A 103 -9.00 -2.48 13.09
CA ARG A 103 -8.36 -1.18 12.88
C ARG A 103 -8.41 -0.35 14.16
N ARG A 104 -7.34 0.38 14.44
CA ARG A 104 -7.31 1.44 15.46
C ARG A 104 -6.89 2.76 14.85
N ILE A 105 -7.50 3.82 15.33
CA ILE A 105 -7.21 5.19 14.92
C ILE A 105 -6.73 5.98 16.13
N TYR A 106 -5.68 6.75 15.90
CA TYR A 106 -4.99 7.55 16.89
C TYR A 106 -4.68 8.93 16.32
N TYR A 107 -4.97 9.99 17.06
CA TYR A 107 -4.69 11.37 16.66
C TYR A 107 -3.40 11.86 17.32
N HIS A 108 -2.51 12.47 16.53
CA HIS A 108 -1.31 13.09 17.05
C HIS A 108 -1.68 14.14 18.12
N PRO A 109 -0.99 14.21 19.28
CA PRO A 109 -1.39 15.06 20.40
C PRO A 109 -1.47 16.56 20.06
N LYS A 110 -0.67 17.02 19.08
CA LYS A 110 -0.70 18.40 18.54
C LYS A 110 -1.61 18.58 17.32
N GLY A 111 -2.33 17.54 16.90
CA GLY A 111 -3.26 17.60 15.77
C GLY A 111 -2.60 17.65 14.38
N TYR A 112 -1.34 17.23 14.26
CA TYR A 112 -0.60 17.30 12.99
C TYR A 112 -1.04 16.24 11.98
N TYR A 113 -1.35 15.04 12.43
CA TYR A 113 -1.80 13.94 11.59
C TYR A 113 -2.55 12.91 12.44
N HIS A 114 -3.11 11.91 11.79
CA HIS A 114 -3.66 10.74 12.45
C HIS A 114 -2.95 9.46 11.98
N VAL A 115 -3.04 8.43 12.80
CA VAL A 115 -2.43 7.12 12.57
C VAL A 115 -3.53 6.10 12.48
N ASP A 116 -3.50 5.34 11.40
CA ASP A 116 -4.37 4.20 11.16
C ASP A 116 -3.57 2.91 11.30
N ILE A 117 -3.98 2.05 12.24
CA ILE A 117 -3.30 0.79 12.52
C ILE A 117 -4.24 -0.35 12.17
N PHE A 118 -3.92 -1.07 11.10
CA PHE A 118 -4.63 -2.27 10.67
C PHE A 118 -4.02 -3.52 11.28
N PHE A 119 -4.83 -4.58 11.43
CA PHE A 119 -4.41 -5.84 12.03
C PHE A 119 -4.64 -7.04 11.12
N ASP A 120 -3.58 -7.84 10.95
CA ASP A 120 -3.52 -9.16 10.29
C ASP A 120 -3.88 -9.19 8.79
N LYS A 121 -4.83 -8.37 8.33
CA LYS A 121 -5.21 -8.23 6.93
C LYS A 121 -5.80 -6.84 6.64
N LEU A 122 -5.66 -6.39 5.40
CA LEU A 122 -6.44 -5.30 4.85
C LEU A 122 -7.71 -5.88 4.25
N GLU A 123 -8.87 -5.36 4.66
CA GLU A 123 -10.20 -5.80 4.23
C GLU A 123 -10.88 -4.68 3.43
N PHE A 124 -10.30 -4.29 2.30
CA PHE A 124 -10.89 -3.30 1.40
C PHE A 124 -11.79 -4.00 0.37
N SER A 125 -11.63 -3.71 -0.92
CA SER A 125 -12.37 -4.38 -2.00
C SER A 125 -12.05 -5.88 -2.08
N HIS A 126 -10.79 -6.24 -1.84
CA HIS A 126 -10.33 -7.62 -1.62
C HIS A 126 -9.57 -7.72 -0.29
N ASP A 127 -9.21 -8.94 0.10
CA ASP A 127 -8.44 -9.15 1.32
C ASP A 127 -6.94 -9.33 1.00
N VAL A 128 -6.07 -8.50 1.59
CA VAL A 128 -4.60 -8.70 1.55
C VAL A 128 -4.13 -9.17 2.93
N ASN A 129 -3.56 -10.37 3.01
CA ASN A 129 -3.21 -11.04 4.26
C ASN A 129 -1.74 -10.83 4.65
N PHE A 130 -1.50 -10.39 5.88
CA PHE A 130 -0.18 -10.06 6.41
C PHE A 130 0.35 -11.05 7.46
N LYS A 131 -0.37 -12.17 7.69
CA LYS A 131 0.07 -13.21 8.63
C LYS A 131 1.44 -13.75 8.23
N ASN A 132 2.41 -13.63 9.15
CA ASN A 132 3.81 -14.03 8.97
C ASN A 132 4.54 -13.30 7.82
N ARG A 133 4.10 -12.10 7.45
CA ARG A 133 4.71 -11.28 6.41
C ARG A 133 5.36 -9.99 6.91
N LEU A 134 5.04 -9.55 8.12
CA LEU A 134 5.57 -8.29 8.66
C LEU A 134 7.07 -8.40 8.94
N GLU A 135 7.62 -9.60 9.03
CA GLU A 135 9.04 -9.86 9.18
C GLU A 135 9.85 -9.76 7.87
N LEU A 136 9.19 -9.69 6.71
CA LEU A 136 9.87 -9.74 5.40
C LEU A 136 10.64 -8.46 5.05
N ASP A 137 10.24 -7.33 5.63
CA ASP A 137 10.88 -6.04 5.39
C ASP A 137 10.77 -5.13 6.63
N TYR A 138 11.59 -4.07 6.66
CA TYR A 138 11.62 -3.06 7.71
C TYR A 138 12.25 -1.76 7.18
N PRO A 139 11.70 -0.57 7.47
CA PRO A 139 10.60 -0.27 8.41
C PRO A 139 9.17 -0.44 7.84
N THR A 140 9.07 -0.80 6.56
CA THR A 140 7.84 -0.94 5.79
C THR A 140 7.42 -2.41 5.63
N ILE A 141 6.25 -2.67 5.05
CA ILE A 141 5.94 -3.98 4.48
C ILE A 141 6.71 -4.18 3.17
N CYS A 142 6.89 -5.43 2.74
CA CYS A 142 7.60 -5.71 1.50
C CYS A 142 6.89 -5.15 0.26
N LEU A 143 7.64 -4.90 -0.81
CA LEU A 143 7.14 -4.35 -2.07
C LEU A 143 6.01 -5.16 -2.72
N ALA A 144 6.04 -6.49 -2.62
CA ALA A 144 4.97 -7.33 -3.14
C ALA A 144 3.65 -7.08 -2.41
N ASP A 145 3.70 -6.84 -1.11
CA ASP A 145 2.52 -6.52 -0.31
C ASP A 145 2.03 -5.09 -0.59
N LEU A 146 2.92 -4.13 -0.89
CA LEU A 146 2.52 -2.79 -1.35
C LEU A 146 1.80 -2.84 -2.70
N VAL A 147 2.31 -3.64 -3.66
CA VAL A 147 1.63 -3.78 -4.96
C VAL A 147 0.25 -4.42 -4.77
N LEU A 148 0.12 -5.46 -3.94
CA LEU A 148 -1.18 -6.06 -3.61
C LEU A 148 -2.09 -5.06 -2.88
N GLU A 149 -1.55 -4.29 -1.94
CA GLU A 149 -2.27 -3.25 -1.20
C GLU A 149 -2.95 -2.27 -2.16
N LYS A 150 -2.20 -1.77 -3.15
CA LYS A 150 -2.68 -0.76 -4.10
C LYS A 150 -3.59 -1.34 -5.18
N THR A 151 -3.26 -2.53 -5.69
CA THR A 151 -4.03 -3.17 -6.77
C THR A 151 -5.33 -3.81 -6.29
N GLN A 152 -5.54 -3.96 -4.97
CA GLN A 152 -6.79 -4.51 -4.43
C GLN A 152 -7.99 -3.58 -4.58
N ILE A 153 -7.82 -2.29 -4.86
CA ILE A 153 -8.91 -1.31 -4.84
C ILE A 153 -9.71 -1.40 -6.15
N HIS A 154 -11.02 -1.70 -6.08
CA HIS A 154 -11.85 -1.89 -7.28
C HIS A 154 -11.95 -0.61 -8.13
N GLU A 155 -12.23 0.52 -7.48
CA GLU A 155 -12.21 1.85 -8.10
C GLU A 155 -10.91 2.55 -7.71
N ILE A 156 -9.80 2.13 -8.34
CA ILE A 156 -8.49 2.70 -8.04
C ILE A 156 -8.47 4.20 -8.32
N ASN A 157 -7.86 4.95 -7.42
CA ASN A 157 -7.75 6.40 -7.52
C ASN A 157 -6.36 6.81 -8.07
N ARG A 158 -6.22 8.11 -8.34
CA ARG A 158 -4.97 8.68 -8.87
C ARG A 158 -3.78 8.54 -7.92
N LYS A 159 -3.98 8.67 -6.59
CA LYS A 159 -2.89 8.54 -5.61
C LYS A 159 -2.28 7.14 -5.64
N ASP A 160 -3.11 6.09 -5.75
CA ASP A 160 -2.66 4.70 -5.79
C ASP A 160 -2.02 4.34 -7.14
N ILE A 161 -2.48 4.92 -8.25
CA ILE A 161 -1.81 4.78 -9.56
C ILE A 161 -0.41 5.40 -9.54
N VAL A 162 -0.27 6.62 -9.00
CA VAL A 162 1.04 7.28 -8.87
C VAL A 162 1.97 6.45 -7.99
N ASP A 163 1.46 5.94 -6.86
CA ASP A 163 2.22 5.06 -5.98
C ASP A 163 2.74 3.82 -6.75
N LEU A 164 1.90 3.17 -7.56
CA LEU A 164 2.29 2.03 -8.39
C LEU A 164 3.32 2.40 -9.48
N ILE A 165 3.16 3.52 -10.16
CA ILE A 165 4.13 3.99 -11.18
C ILE A 165 5.51 4.16 -10.55
N VAL A 166 5.59 4.80 -9.38
CA VAL A 166 6.86 5.03 -8.68
C VAL A 166 7.46 3.70 -8.22
N LEU A 167 6.65 2.77 -7.70
CA LEU A 167 7.13 1.42 -7.36
C LEU A 167 7.72 0.70 -8.57
N PHE A 168 7.00 0.66 -9.71
CA PHE A 168 7.51 0.00 -10.91
C PHE A 168 8.66 0.76 -11.57
N LEU A 169 8.83 2.07 -11.32
CA LEU A 169 10.01 2.81 -11.76
C LEU A 169 11.25 2.46 -10.92
N GLY A 170 11.09 2.26 -9.61
CA GLY A 170 12.19 2.03 -8.67
C GLY A 170 12.64 0.58 -8.50
N HIS A 171 11.75 -0.38 -8.76
CA HIS A 171 11.97 -1.78 -8.36
C HIS A 171 11.72 -2.76 -9.51
N GLU A 172 12.64 -3.70 -9.67
CA GLU A 172 12.45 -4.80 -10.62
C GLU A 172 11.42 -5.80 -10.10
N VAL A 173 10.63 -6.39 -11.02
CA VAL A 173 9.77 -7.54 -10.72
C VAL A 173 10.57 -8.83 -10.86
N THR A 174 10.63 -9.64 -9.81
CA THR A 174 11.39 -10.90 -9.75
C THR A 174 10.49 -12.09 -9.44
N ASP A 175 11.03 -13.31 -9.53
CA ASP A 175 10.32 -14.56 -9.23
C ASP A 175 10.46 -15.03 -7.77
N SER A 176 11.11 -14.21 -6.93
CA SER A 176 11.37 -14.48 -5.53
C SER A 176 11.62 -13.19 -4.76
N HIS A 177 11.29 -13.22 -3.46
CA HIS A 177 11.52 -12.10 -2.54
C HIS A 177 13.01 -11.78 -2.38
N SER A 178 13.38 -10.54 -2.67
CA SER A 178 14.68 -9.96 -2.35
C SER A 178 14.54 -8.47 -2.05
N LYS A 179 15.56 -7.88 -1.41
CA LYS A 179 15.52 -6.47 -1.02
C LYS A 179 15.37 -5.57 -2.26
N GLU A 180 14.50 -4.56 -2.16
CA GLU A 180 14.17 -3.62 -3.25
C GLU A 180 13.67 -4.25 -4.55
N THR A 181 13.06 -5.45 -4.48
CA THR A 181 12.41 -6.10 -5.62
C THR A 181 10.95 -6.44 -5.32
N VAL A 182 10.12 -6.44 -6.37
CA VAL A 182 8.72 -6.86 -6.30
C VAL A 182 8.67 -8.37 -6.59
N ASP A 183 8.37 -9.18 -5.58
CA ASP A 183 8.13 -10.62 -5.76
C ASP A 183 6.84 -10.87 -6.56
N GLY A 184 6.97 -10.93 -7.88
CA GLY A 184 5.87 -11.14 -8.80
C GLY A 184 5.28 -12.55 -8.71
N LYS A 185 6.06 -13.54 -8.25
CA LYS A 185 5.58 -14.92 -8.09
C LYS A 185 4.64 -15.02 -6.89
N TYR A 186 4.95 -14.33 -5.80
CA TYR A 186 4.05 -14.22 -4.66
C TYR A 186 2.74 -13.53 -5.05
N ILE A 187 2.80 -12.40 -5.75
CA ILE A 187 1.62 -11.68 -6.25
C ILE A 187 0.77 -12.60 -7.14
N ALA A 188 1.38 -13.25 -8.13
CA ALA A 188 0.70 -14.14 -9.05
C ALA A 188 -0.02 -15.29 -8.31
N LYS A 189 0.63 -15.87 -7.29
CA LYS A 189 0.03 -16.93 -6.46
C LYS A 189 -1.18 -16.45 -5.67
N VAL A 190 -1.14 -15.23 -5.10
CA VAL A 190 -2.28 -14.63 -4.40
C VAL A 190 -3.46 -14.45 -5.37
N LEU A 191 -3.21 -13.86 -6.53
CA LEU A 191 -4.24 -13.59 -7.53
C LEU A 191 -4.76 -14.88 -8.19
N ALA A 192 -3.96 -15.94 -8.26
CA ALA A 192 -4.39 -17.23 -8.80
C ALA A 192 -5.41 -17.98 -7.93
N ASP A 193 -5.58 -17.59 -6.65
CA ASP A 193 -6.63 -18.14 -5.77
C ASP A 193 -7.93 -17.32 -5.73
N ASP A 194 -7.86 -16.03 -6.08
CA ASP A 194 -9.00 -15.13 -6.06
C ASP A 194 -9.25 -14.45 -7.41
N TRP A 195 -10.33 -14.87 -8.08
CA TRP A 195 -10.70 -14.31 -9.38
C TRP A 195 -11.13 -12.84 -9.30
N GLY A 196 -11.79 -12.42 -8.21
CA GLY A 196 -12.22 -11.04 -8.06
C GLY A 196 -11.02 -10.11 -7.89
N PHE A 197 -10.08 -10.51 -7.04
CA PHE A 197 -8.85 -9.76 -6.84
C PHE A 197 -7.98 -9.76 -8.10
N TYR A 198 -7.82 -10.91 -8.76
CA TYR A 198 -7.16 -10.99 -10.07
C TYR A 198 -7.77 -10.01 -11.09
N TYR A 199 -9.10 -9.95 -11.17
CA TYR A 199 -9.80 -9.11 -12.13
C TYR A 199 -9.51 -7.63 -11.87
N ASP A 200 -9.62 -7.16 -10.63
CA ASP A 200 -9.34 -5.75 -10.32
C ASP A 200 -7.85 -5.43 -10.44
N ALA A 201 -6.97 -6.31 -9.94
CA ALA A 201 -5.53 -6.08 -9.99
C ALA A 201 -4.99 -5.99 -11.42
N THR A 202 -5.42 -6.87 -12.33
CA THR A 202 -4.99 -6.81 -13.74
C THR A 202 -5.54 -5.59 -14.47
N ASN A 203 -6.78 -5.16 -14.19
CA ASN A 203 -7.33 -3.93 -14.73
C ASN A 203 -6.57 -2.70 -14.20
N ASN A 204 -6.27 -2.66 -12.90
CA ASN A 204 -5.51 -1.58 -12.27
C ASN A 204 -4.08 -1.49 -12.83
N LEU A 205 -3.40 -2.60 -13.05
CA LEU A 205 -2.09 -2.63 -13.71
C LEU A 205 -2.16 -2.09 -15.15
N ASN A 206 -3.24 -2.37 -15.89
CA ASN A 206 -3.44 -1.76 -17.22
C ASN A 206 -3.74 -0.26 -17.14
N LEU A 207 -4.41 0.23 -16.09
CA LEU A 207 -4.58 1.66 -15.84
C LEU A 207 -3.24 2.34 -15.53
N VAL A 208 -2.35 1.69 -14.77
CA VAL A 208 -0.99 2.17 -14.53
C VAL A 208 -0.25 2.41 -15.85
N LYS A 209 -0.35 1.49 -16.81
CA LYS A 209 0.25 1.66 -18.15
C LYS A 209 -0.29 2.90 -18.87
N LYS A 210 -1.61 3.09 -18.86
CA LYS A 210 -2.27 4.25 -19.51
C LYS A 210 -1.85 5.57 -18.87
N PHE A 211 -1.88 5.66 -17.55
CA PHE A 211 -1.45 6.87 -16.85
C PHE A 211 0.04 7.16 -17.03
N ALA A 212 0.90 6.14 -17.08
CA ALA A 212 2.32 6.32 -17.39
C ALA A 212 2.50 6.89 -18.80
N GLU A 213 1.70 6.44 -19.78
CA GLU A 213 1.70 6.99 -21.14
C GLU A 213 1.25 8.46 -21.16
N ASP A 214 0.17 8.79 -20.44
CA ASP A 214 -0.34 10.15 -20.34
C ASP A 214 0.69 11.08 -19.67
N PHE A 215 1.31 10.66 -18.57
CA PHE A 215 2.37 11.42 -17.92
C PHE A 215 3.61 11.59 -18.80
N MET A 216 3.92 10.63 -19.66
CA MET A 216 4.99 10.78 -20.64
C MET A 216 4.64 11.84 -21.70
N LYS A 217 3.41 11.80 -22.24
CA LYS A 217 2.92 12.81 -23.19
C LYS A 217 2.86 14.22 -22.59
N GLU A 218 2.56 14.32 -21.29
CA GLU A 218 2.59 15.57 -20.53
C GLU A 218 4.02 16.04 -20.17
N GLY A 219 5.07 15.27 -20.50
CA GLY A 219 6.45 15.59 -20.16
C GLY A 219 6.82 15.40 -18.69
N LYS A 220 5.95 14.74 -17.91
CA LYS A 220 6.19 14.43 -16.48
C LYS A 220 7.01 13.14 -16.30
N LEU A 221 6.96 12.24 -17.27
CA LEU A 221 7.87 11.09 -17.39
C LEU A 221 8.71 11.20 -18.66
N ALA A 222 9.99 10.89 -18.55
CA ALA A 222 10.87 10.68 -19.68
C ALA A 222 10.53 9.33 -20.34
N GLU A 223 10.82 9.20 -21.64
CA GLU A 223 10.53 7.99 -22.41
C GLU A 223 11.16 6.72 -21.81
N GLY A 224 12.39 6.81 -21.30
CA GLY A 224 13.06 5.69 -20.64
C GLY A 224 12.41 5.27 -19.32
N GLU A 225 11.85 6.22 -18.57
CA GLU A 225 11.12 5.96 -17.31
C GLU A 225 9.79 5.29 -17.60
N TYR A 226 9.05 5.83 -18.57
CA TYR A 226 7.83 5.22 -19.09
C TYR A 226 8.08 3.77 -19.53
N LYS A 227 9.09 3.54 -20.37
CA LYS A 227 9.42 2.20 -20.84
C LYS A 227 9.76 1.25 -19.69
N THR A 228 10.53 1.71 -18.70
CA THR A 228 10.85 0.92 -17.50
C THR A 228 9.60 0.48 -16.75
N VAL A 229 8.65 1.40 -16.55
CA VAL A 229 7.37 1.10 -15.89
C VAL A 229 6.57 0.07 -16.71
N ILE A 230 6.45 0.28 -18.02
CA ILE A 230 5.72 -0.64 -18.90
C ILE A 230 6.33 -2.05 -18.89
N ASP A 231 7.64 -2.16 -19.08
CA ASP A 231 8.34 -3.44 -19.14
C ASP A 231 8.14 -4.25 -17.83
N ARG A 232 8.15 -3.58 -16.68
CA ARG A 232 7.97 -4.22 -15.37
C ARG A 232 6.51 -4.57 -15.09
N VAL A 233 5.56 -3.72 -15.46
CA VAL A 233 4.14 -4.04 -15.37
C VAL A 233 3.79 -5.22 -16.27
N ASP A 234 4.32 -5.26 -17.50
CA ASP A 234 4.10 -6.36 -18.44
C ASP A 234 4.76 -7.66 -17.95
N LYS A 235 5.96 -7.58 -17.36
CA LYS A 235 6.59 -8.73 -16.68
C LYS A 235 5.68 -9.28 -15.57
N LEU A 236 5.12 -8.43 -14.72
CA LEU A 236 4.21 -8.87 -13.66
C LEU A 236 2.91 -9.47 -14.22
N LEU A 237 2.29 -8.83 -15.21
CA LEU A 237 1.09 -9.36 -15.88
C LEU A 237 1.35 -10.73 -16.49
N ALA A 238 2.49 -10.92 -17.17
CA ALA A 238 2.87 -12.22 -17.74
C ALA A 238 3.01 -13.31 -16.67
N MET A 239 3.62 -12.99 -15.52
CA MET A 239 3.72 -13.92 -14.38
C MET A 239 2.35 -14.25 -13.79
N ILE A 240 1.47 -13.25 -13.64
CA ILE A 240 0.10 -13.43 -13.16
C ILE A 240 -0.66 -14.37 -14.09
N GLU A 241 -0.57 -14.19 -15.41
CA GLU A 241 -1.25 -15.05 -16.38
C GLU A 241 -0.74 -16.49 -16.35
N ALA A 242 0.58 -16.66 -16.30
CA ALA A 242 1.23 -17.98 -16.30
C ALA A 242 0.94 -18.82 -15.04
N GLU A 243 0.65 -18.20 -13.90
CA GLU A 243 0.43 -18.91 -12.64
C GLU A 243 -0.83 -19.81 -12.69
N PRO A 244 -0.74 -21.11 -12.33
CA PRO A 244 -1.87 -22.02 -12.37
C PRO A 244 -3.04 -21.61 -11.46
N LYS A 245 -4.19 -21.29 -12.08
CA LYS A 245 -5.39 -20.86 -11.35
C LYS A 245 -6.05 -22.00 -10.56
N THR A 246 -6.45 -21.71 -9.32
CA THR A 246 -7.10 -22.71 -8.44
C THR A 246 -8.49 -23.09 -8.92
N ARG A 247 -9.04 -24.21 -8.41
CA ARG A 247 -10.42 -24.64 -8.74
C ARG A 247 -11.46 -23.59 -8.33
N LYS A 248 -11.23 -22.95 -7.17
CA LYS A 248 -12.06 -21.84 -6.65
C LYS A 248 -12.08 -20.68 -7.63
N TRP A 249 -10.90 -20.24 -8.05
CA TRP A 249 -10.72 -19.19 -9.06
C TRP A 249 -11.49 -19.53 -10.35
N ARG A 250 -11.28 -20.72 -10.93
CA ARG A 250 -11.93 -21.13 -12.21
C ARG A 250 -13.44 -21.18 -12.09
N LYS A 251 -13.97 -21.61 -10.94
CA LYS A 251 -15.41 -21.61 -10.69
C LYS A 251 -15.96 -20.18 -10.62
N ARG A 252 -15.28 -19.27 -9.91
CA ARG A 252 -15.67 -17.86 -9.81
C ARG A 252 -15.58 -17.12 -11.16
N ALA A 253 -14.59 -17.46 -11.99
CA ALA A 253 -14.42 -16.93 -13.34
C ALA A 253 -15.62 -17.19 -14.26
N LYS A 254 -16.24 -18.37 -14.16
CA LYS A 254 -17.46 -18.71 -14.93
C LYS A 254 -18.65 -17.81 -14.58
N THR A 255 -18.74 -17.36 -13.31
CA THR A 255 -19.73 -16.37 -12.91
C THR A 255 -19.39 -14.99 -13.46
N GLY A 256 -18.09 -14.65 -13.49
CA GLY A 256 -17.61 -13.38 -14.02
C GLY A 256 -18.20 -12.18 -13.28
N THR A 257 -18.39 -11.09 -13.99
CA THR A 257 -18.95 -9.84 -13.45
C THR A 257 -20.47 -9.88 -13.22
N LYS A 258 -21.15 -11.01 -13.51
CA LYS A 258 -22.61 -11.17 -13.34
C LYS A 258 -23.07 -11.09 -11.88
N LYS A 259 -22.15 -11.26 -10.93
CA LYS A 259 -22.38 -11.07 -9.49
C LYS A 259 -21.25 -10.19 -8.94
N PRO A 260 -21.52 -9.38 -7.89
CA PRO A 260 -20.48 -8.64 -7.19
C PRO A 260 -19.28 -9.53 -6.86
N TRP A 261 -18.07 -9.03 -7.11
CA TRP A 261 -16.82 -9.75 -6.88
C TRP A 261 -15.90 -9.04 -5.89
N TYR A 262 -16.29 -7.86 -5.45
CA TYR A 262 -15.56 -7.02 -4.52
C TYR A 262 -16.50 -6.54 -3.42
N ARG A 263 -15.91 -6.10 -2.31
CA ARG A 263 -16.61 -5.39 -1.24
C ARG A 263 -16.61 -3.90 -1.53
N GLN A 264 -17.78 -3.26 -1.54
CA GLN A 264 -17.83 -1.80 -1.48
C GLN A 264 -17.34 -1.37 -0.10
N VAL A 265 -16.27 -0.60 -0.08
CA VAL A 265 -15.76 0.01 1.14
C VAL A 265 -15.80 1.49 0.90
N GLU A 266 -16.64 2.19 1.66
CA GLU A 266 -16.56 3.64 1.72
C GLU A 266 -15.16 3.98 2.24
N GLU A 267 -14.40 4.80 1.50
CA GLU A 267 -13.35 5.58 2.15
C GLU A 267 -14.06 6.28 3.30
N VAL A 268 -13.60 6.08 4.53
CA VAL A 268 -14.23 6.76 5.67
C VAL A 268 -13.94 8.23 5.47
N VAL A 269 -14.87 8.94 4.82
CA VAL A 269 -14.78 10.36 4.55
C VAL A 269 -14.76 11.04 5.91
N ARG A 270 -13.63 11.67 6.23
CA ARG A 270 -13.43 12.48 7.43
C ARG A 270 -12.85 13.83 7.04
#